data_AF-A0A954WCB0-F1
#
_entry.id   AF-A0A954WCB0-F1
#
_cell.length_a   1.000
_cell.length_b   1.000
_cell.length_c   1.000
_cell.angle_alpha   90.00
_cell.angle_beta   90.00
_cell.angle_gamma   90.00
#
_symmetry.space_group_name_H-M   'P 1'
#
loop_
_entity.id
_entity.type
_entity.pdbx_description
1 polymer ?
#
loop_
_entity_poly.entity_id
_entity_poly.type
_entity_poly.pdbx_seq_one_letter_code
_entity_poly.pdbx_strand_id
1 'polypeptide(L)'
;GNADIHVAIVYASDGRITAYQNGKPYGKSYQSTGPITFAADSSHLLFGLRHSPPGGNRFLAGRIVRAQLYDQALTAEQIADSAGAETGAISERQLWAAMNAADRQQYDRLKAEVDQRERELRTLENANMWQSGPTAPWRELAHALLNFKEFIYVR
;
A
#
# COMPACT_ATOMS: atom_id res chain seq x y z
N GLY A 1 19.12 -3.15 18.25
CA GLY A 1 18.60 -3.19 16.86
C GLY A 1 18.16 -1.80 16.50
N ASN A 2 18.35 -1.37 15.26
CA ASN A 2 17.82 -0.07 14.81
C ASN A 2 16.29 -0.11 14.87
N ALA A 3 15.69 0.84 15.58
CA ALA A 3 14.25 1.05 15.54
C ALA A 3 13.86 1.63 14.17
N ASP A 4 12.74 1.18 13.61
CA ASP A 4 12.19 1.76 12.39
C ASP A 4 11.77 3.22 12.67
N ILE A 5 12.01 4.13 11.72
CA ILE A 5 11.67 5.55 11.83
C ILE A 5 10.46 5.85 10.94
N HIS A 6 9.44 6.49 11.49
CA HIS A 6 8.35 7.03 10.69
C HIS A 6 8.73 8.42 10.16
N VAL A 7 8.61 8.61 8.85
CA VAL A 7 8.81 9.90 8.18
C VAL A 7 7.57 10.22 7.37
N ALA A 8 7.08 11.45 7.48
CA ALA A 8 6.01 11.97 6.65
C ALA A 8 6.34 13.38 6.17
N ILE A 9 5.84 13.75 5.00
CA ILE A 9 5.92 15.10 4.45
C ILE A 9 4.52 15.47 3.97
N VAL A 10 4.01 16.58 4.49
CA VAL A 10 2.69 17.11 4.15
C VAL A 10 2.87 18.32 3.24
N TYR A 11 2.20 18.29 2.08
CA TYR A 11 2.13 19.40 1.13
C TYR A 11 0.73 20.01 1.20
N ALA A 12 0.61 21.19 1.80
CA ALA A 12 -0.66 21.89 1.92
C ALA A 12 -1.00 22.65 0.63
N SER A 13 -2.29 22.93 0.43
CA SER A 13 -2.82 23.64 -0.74
C SER A 13 -2.34 25.10 -0.82
N ASP A 14 -2.02 25.71 0.32
CA ASP A 14 -1.41 27.04 0.43
C ASP A 14 0.10 27.04 0.12
N GLY A 15 0.68 25.90 -0.26
CA GLY A 15 2.10 25.74 -0.56
C GLY A 15 2.99 25.52 0.65
N ARG A 16 2.45 25.43 1.87
CA ARG A 16 3.22 25.07 3.06
C ARG A 16 3.62 23.60 3.03
N ILE A 17 4.89 23.34 3.30
CA ILE A 17 5.46 21.99 3.36
C ILE A 17 5.97 21.73 4.78
N THR A 18 5.45 20.69 5.42
CA THR A 18 5.84 20.30 6.79
C THR A 18 6.35 18.86 6.79
N ALA A 19 7.57 18.65 7.28
CA ALA A 19 8.12 17.33 7.51
C ALA A 19 7.86 16.88 8.95
N TYR A 20 7.71 15.58 9.15
CA TYR A 20 7.50 14.95 10.44
C TYR A 20 8.43 13.76 10.62
N GLN A 21 8.92 13.57 11.84
CA GLN A 21 9.66 12.38 12.28
C GLN A 21 8.97 11.81 13.51
N ASN A 22 8.61 10.53 13.46
CA ASN A 22 7.92 9.82 14.56
C ASN A 22 6.69 10.57 15.09
N GLY A 23 5.87 11.08 14.16
CA GLY A 23 4.62 11.79 14.47
C GLY A 23 4.78 13.27 14.84
N LYS A 24 6.01 13.77 15.03
CA LYS A 24 6.27 15.15 15.47
C LYS A 24 6.85 16.00 14.35
N PRO A 25 6.54 17.31 14.29
CA PRO A 25 7.16 18.21 13.32
C PRO A 25 8.69 18.14 13.38
N TYR A 26 9.31 18.03 12.20
CA TYR A 26 10.75 17.92 12.04
C TYR A 26 11.27 19.14 11.29
N GLY A 27 11.98 20.01 12.01
CA GLY A 27 12.49 21.27 11.48
C GLY A 27 11.40 22.33 11.31
N LYS A 28 11.74 23.40 10.57
CA LYS A 28 10.79 24.47 10.23
C LYS A 28 10.03 24.09 8.96
N SER A 29 8.75 24.45 8.92
CA SER A 29 7.98 24.34 7.67
C SER A 29 8.54 25.30 6.62
N TYR A 30 8.45 24.89 5.36
CA TYR A 30 8.90 25.68 4.21
C TYR A 30 7.71 26.18 3.42
N GLN A 31 7.84 27.37 2.84
CA GLN A 31 6.85 27.91 1.93
C GLN A 31 7.31 27.69 0.50
N SER A 32 6.49 27.00 -0.29
CA SER A 32 6.66 26.86 -1.73
C SER A 32 5.68 27.77 -2.48
N THR A 33 5.81 27.80 -3.81
CA THR A 33 4.86 28.50 -4.70
C THR A 33 3.52 27.77 -4.84
N GLY A 34 3.33 26.63 -4.18
CA GLY A 34 2.12 25.82 -4.25
C GLY A 34 2.39 24.39 -4.74
N PRO A 35 1.37 23.52 -4.74
CA PRO A 35 1.48 22.14 -5.20
C PRO A 35 1.87 22.04 -6.68
N ILE A 36 2.74 21.07 -7.01
CA ILE A 36 3.04 20.69 -8.38
C ILE A 36 1.95 19.74 -8.87
N THR A 37 1.43 19.98 -10.08
CA THR A 37 0.47 19.07 -10.71
C THR A 37 1.19 17.96 -11.45
N PHE A 38 0.84 16.71 -11.13
CA PHE A 38 1.30 15.51 -11.82
C PHE A 38 0.17 15.01 -12.71
N ALA A 39 0.34 15.07 -14.03
CA ALA A 39 -0.68 14.62 -14.97
C ALA A 39 -0.86 13.10 -14.88
N ALA A 40 -2.12 12.66 -15.01
CA ALA A 40 -2.47 11.25 -15.11
C ALA A 40 -1.70 10.58 -16.26
N ASP A 41 -1.38 9.29 -16.09
CA ASP A 41 -0.71 8.43 -17.08
C ASP A 41 0.68 8.89 -17.56
N SER A 42 1.24 9.95 -16.98
CA SER A 42 2.54 10.52 -17.34
C SER A 42 3.48 10.69 -16.15
N SER A 43 3.04 10.27 -14.96
CA SER A 43 3.76 10.43 -13.70
C SER A 43 3.97 9.08 -13.01
N HIS A 44 5.12 8.91 -12.39
CA HIS A 44 5.47 7.69 -11.66
C HIS A 44 5.77 8.02 -10.19
N LEU A 45 5.17 7.25 -9.28
CA LEU A 45 5.54 7.26 -7.87
C LEU A 45 6.56 6.15 -7.62
N LEU A 46 7.70 6.50 -7.03
CA LEU A 46 8.80 5.58 -6.80
C LEU A 46 9.17 5.57 -5.32
N PHE A 47 9.33 4.38 -4.75
CA PHE A 47 9.90 4.16 -3.43
C PHE A 47 11.23 3.46 -3.56
N GLY A 48 12.25 3.94 -2.85
CA GLY A 48 13.58 3.32 -2.86
C GLY A 48 14.45 3.63 -4.08
N LEU A 49 14.03 4.54 -4.96
CA LEU A 49 14.82 5.06 -6.07
C LEU A 49 14.72 6.59 -6.12
N ARG A 50 15.86 7.29 -6.14
CA ARG A 50 15.87 8.77 -6.15
C ARG A 50 15.32 9.36 -7.46
N HIS A 51 15.71 8.80 -8.61
CA HIS A 51 15.18 9.18 -9.92
C HIS A 51 15.47 8.10 -10.97
N SER A 52 14.64 7.99 -12.00
CA SER A 52 14.83 7.08 -13.14
C SER A 52 15.84 7.63 -14.16
N PRO A 53 16.57 6.77 -14.90
CA PRO A 53 16.60 5.31 -14.78
C PRO A 53 17.37 4.81 -13.54
N PRO A 54 17.19 3.55 -13.13
CA PRO A 54 17.95 2.95 -12.02
C PRO A 54 19.46 2.85 -12.33
N GLY A 55 20.31 2.94 -11.30
CA GLY A 55 21.76 2.73 -11.44
C GLY A 55 22.62 3.50 -10.41
N GLY A 56 23.84 3.04 -10.18
CA GLY A 56 24.79 3.70 -9.25
C GLY A 56 24.20 3.92 -7.84
N ASN A 57 24.51 5.07 -7.24
CA ASN A 57 24.07 5.45 -5.88
C ASN A 57 22.66 6.06 -5.82
N ARG A 58 21.71 5.48 -6.56
CA ARG A 58 20.32 5.98 -6.67
C ARG A 58 19.32 5.15 -5.88
N PHE A 59 19.70 3.93 -5.53
CA PHE A 59 18.88 3.04 -4.73
C PHE A 59 18.98 3.39 -3.25
N LEU A 60 17.87 3.24 -2.54
CA LEU A 60 17.84 3.31 -1.09
C LEU A 60 18.60 2.10 -0.51
N ALA A 61 19.63 2.40 0.29
CA ALA A 61 20.29 1.39 1.13
C ALA A 61 19.53 1.25 2.45
N GLY A 62 18.41 0.54 2.44
CA GLY A 62 17.55 0.38 3.62
C GLY A 62 16.29 -0.45 3.34
N ARG A 63 15.44 -0.58 4.36
CA ARG A 63 14.17 -1.32 4.28
C ARG A 63 13.01 -0.34 4.46
N ILE A 64 12.04 -0.42 3.56
CA ILE A 64 10.75 0.27 3.70
C ILE A 64 9.77 -0.72 4.29
N VAL A 65 9.30 -0.46 5.50
CA VAL A 65 8.34 -1.33 6.19
C VAL A 65 6.91 -1.07 5.70
N ARG A 66 6.59 0.20 5.47
CA ARG A 66 5.29 0.66 4.99
C ARG A 66 5.46 1.95 4.20
N ALA A 67 4.71 2.08 3.10
CA ALA A 67 4.63 3.29 2.29
C ALA A 67 3.14 3.64 2.07
N GLN A 68 2.79 4.91 2.24
CA GLN A 68 1.42 5.41 2.10
C GLN A 68 1.46 6.75 1.36
N LEU A 69 0.45 7.00 0.52
CA LEU A 69 0.24 8.26 -0.18
C LEU A 69 -1.23 8.65 -0.02
N TYR A 70 -1.48 9.92 0.27
CA TYR A 70 -2.81 10.51 0.40
C TYR A 70 -2.95 11.65 -0.59
N ASP A 71 -4.16 11.85 -1.09
CA ASP A 71 -4.55 12.95 -1.98
C ASP A 71 -4.94 14.24 -1.22
N GLN A 72 -4.77 14.22 0.10
CA GLN A 72 -5.07 15.32 1.00
C GLN A 72 -3.90 15.60 1.97
N ALA A 73 -3.79 16.85 2.40
CA ALA A 73 -2.84 17.27 3.42
C ALA A 73 -3.33 16.81 4.81
N LEU A 74 -2.67 15.81 5.38
CA LEU A 74 -3.00 15.29 6.71
C LEU A 74 -2.69 16.31 7.82
N THR A 75 -3.51 16.30 8.88
CA THR A 75 -3.27 17.11 10.09
C THR A 75 -2.13 16.55 10.94
N ALA A 76 -1.63 17.35 11.88
CA ALA A 76 -0.57 16.89 12.79
C ALA A 76 -1.02 15.68 13.63
N GLU A 77 -2.28 15.65 14.05
CA GLU A 77 -2.86 14.52 14.78
C GLU A 77 -2.90 13.25 13.92
N GLN A 78 -3.39 13.35 12.67
CA GLN A 78 -3.43 12.20 11.75
C GLN A 78 -2.03 11.65 11.44
N ILE A 79 -1.01 12.51 11.40
CA ILE A 79 0.39 12.08 11.24
C ILE A 79 0.91 11.39 12.50
N ALA A 80 0.54 11.86 13.70
CA ALA A 80 0.89 11.21 14.96
C ALA A 80 0.26 9.81 15.07
N ASP A 81 -1.03 9.68 14.71
CA ASP A 81 -1.74 8.40 14.65
C ASP A 81 -1.08 7.45 13.64
N SER A 82 -0.78 7.93 12.43
CA SER A 82 -0.09 7.14 11.40
C SER A 82 1.28 6.65 11.89
N ALA A 83 2.02 7.46 12.66
CA ALA A 83 3.31 7.08 13.24
C ALA A 83 3.19 6.00 14.32
N GLY A 84 1.97 5.68 14.78
CA GLY A 84 1.75 4.85 15.97
C GLY A 84 2.17 5.56 17.26
N ALA A 85 2.26 6.90 17.24
CA ALA A 85 2.54 7.69 18.43
C ALA A 85 1.34 7.69 19.41
N GLU A 86 0.13 7.56 18.88
CA GLU A 86 -1.06 7.23 19.64
C GLU A 86 -1.51 5.80 19.33
N THR A 87 -1.58 4.96 20.36
CA THR A 87 -2.10 3.59 20.30
C THR A 87 -3.64 3.57 20.22
N GLY A 88 -4.23 4.49 19.48
CA GLY A 88 -5.67 4.59 19.27
C GLY A 88 -6.10 3.57 18.22
N ALA A 89 -6.34 2.32 18.62
CA ALA A 89 -7.05 1.40 17.74
C ALA A 89 -8.42 2.02 17.44
N ILE A 90 -8.62 2.51 16.21
CA ILE A 90 -9.92 3.02 15.77
C ILE A 90 -10.87 1.84 15.74
N SER A 91 -11.81 1.83 16.68
CA SER A 91 -12.83 0.78 16.75
C SER A 91 -13.82 0.94 15.59
N GLU A 92 -14.40 -0.17 15.13
CA GLU A 92 -15.44 -0.16 14.10
C GLU A 92 -16.59 0.78 14.51
N ARG A 93 -16.93 0.84 15.81
CA ARG A 93 -17.92 1.78 16.35
C ARG A 93 -17.58 3.25 16.11
N GLN A 94 -16.31 3.64 16.23
CA GLN A 94 -15.88 5.01 15.96
C GLN A 94 -15.96 5.33 14.46
N LEU A 95 -15.63 4.36 13.60
CA LEU A 95 -15.78 4.48 12.16
C LEU A 95 -17.25 4.70 11.77
N TRP A 96 -18.15 3.85 12.29
CA TRP A 96 -19.60 3.95 12.07
C TRP A 96 -20.18 5.28 12.55
N ALA A 97 -19.70 5.79 13.69
CA ALA A 97 -20.16 7.08 14.22
C ALA A 97 -19.74 8.28 13.36
N ALA A 98 -18.57 8.20 12.70
CA ALA A 98 -18.07 9.26 11.82
C ALA A 98 -18.69 9.24 10.41
N MET A 99 -19.19 8.07 9.96
CA MET A 99 -19.82 7.92 8.64
C MET A 99 -21.20 8.61 8.57
N ASN A 100 -21.41 9.39 7.51
CA ASN A 100 -22.73 9.91 7.17
C ASN A 100 -23.63 8.84 6.53
N ALA A 101 -24.90 9.15 6.25
CA ALA A 101 -25.84 8.17 5.70
C ALA A 101 -25.41 7.59 4.34
N ALA A 102 -24.79 8.40 3.48
CA ALA A 102 -24.31 7.95 2.18
C ALA A 102 -23.08 7.04 2.33
N ASP A 103 -22.15 7.37 3.23
CA ASP A 103 -20.98 6.55 3.52
C ASP A 103 -21.38 5.17 4.04
N ARG A 104 -22.38 5.11 4.93
CA ARG A 104 -22.92 3.85 5.46
C ARG A 104 -23.56 2.99 4.38
N GLN A 105 -24.37 3.59 3.51
CA GLN A 105 -24.99 2.88 2.40
C GLN A 105 -23.92 2.32 1.43
N GLN A 106 -22.87 3.09 1.17
CA GLN A 106 -21.77 2.64 0.33
C GLN A 106 -20.96 1.52 0.99
N TYR A 107 -20.71 1.62 2.29
CA TYR A 107 -20.06 0.57 3.08
C TYR A 107 -20.84 -0.75 3.02
N ASP A 108 -22.16 -0.71 3.28
CA ASP A 108 -23.01 -1.89 3.23
C ASP A 108 -22.99 -2.56 1.85
N ARG A 109 -23.05 -1.75 0.78
CA ARG A 109 -22.98 -2.23 -0.60
C ARG A 109 -21.64 -2.94 -0.87
N LEU A 110 -20.53 -2.30 -0.53
CA LEU A 110 -19.19 -2.85 -0.73
C LEU A 110 -18.98 -4.12 0.10
N LYS A 111 -19.49 -4.15 1.34
CA LYS A 111 -19.40 -5.32 2.21
C LYS A 111 -20.17 -6.51 1.63
N ALA A 112 -21.37 -6.27 1.10
CA ALA A 112 -22.16 -7.31 0.42
C ALA A 112 -21.43 -7.85 -0.82
N GLU A 113 -20.76 -6.98 -1.57
CA GLU A 113 -19.95 -7.37 -2.74
C GLU A 113 -18.74 -8.22 -2.35
N VAL A 114 -17.99 -7.83 -1.30
CA VAL A 114 -16.89 -8.63 -0.75
C VAL A 114 -17.38 -10.02 -0.35
N ASP A 115 -18.48 -10.09 0.40
CA ASP A 115 -19.03 -11.37 0.85
C ASP A 115 -19.47 -12.25 -0.32
N GLN A 116 -19.98 -11.65 -1.40
CA GLN A 116 -20.29 -12.38 -2.62
C GLN A 116 -19.03 -12.92 -3.29
N ARG A 117 -18.00 -12.08 -3.46
CA ARG A 117 -16.74 -12.50 -4.10
C ARG A 117 -16.02 -13.58 -3.30
N GLU A 118 -16.03 -13.50 -1.98
CA GLU A 118 -15.48 -14.55 -1.12
C GLU A 118 -16.26 -15.86 -1.22
N ARG A 119 -17.59 -15.81 -1.41
CA ARG A 119 -18.38 -17.02 -1.67
C ARG A 119 -18.04 -17.61 -3.04
N GLU A 120 -17.93 -16.78 -4.07
CA GLU A 120 -17.53 -17.21 -5.42
C GLU A 120 -16.13 -17.85 -5.41
N LEU A 121 -15.15 -17.22 -4.74
CA LEU A 121 -13.81 -17.77 -4.56
C LEU A 121 -13.86 -19.14 -3.88
N ARG A 122 -14.59 -19.26 -2.76
CA ARG A 122 -14.74 -20.54 -2.06
C ARG A 122 -15.41 -21.62 -2.93
N THR A 123 -16.42 -21.26 -3.73
CA THR A 123 -17.04 -22.20 -4.66
C THR A 123 -16.07 -22.64 -5.76
N LEU A 124 -15.28 -21.72 -6.31
CA LEU A 124 -14.28 -22.03 -7.34
C LEU A 124 -13.13 -22.87 -6.78
N GLU A 125 -12.64 -22.58 -5.58
CA GLU A 125 -11.64 -23.39 -4.88
C GLU A 125 -12.15 -24.82 -4.62
N ASN A 126 -13.39 -24.95 -4.13
CA ASN A 126 -14.03 -26.25 -3.91
C ASN A 126 -14.30 -27.00 -5.22
N ALA A 127 -14.60 -26.29 -6.32
CA ALA A 127 -14.74 -26.89 -7.65
C ALA A 127 -13.37 -27.33 -8.22
N ASN A 128 -12.31 -26.55 -7.98
CA ASN A 128 -10.94 -26.92 -8.30
C ASN A 128 -10.41 -28.07 -7.42
N MET A 129 -11.05 -28.37 -6.29
CA MET A 129 -10.71 -29.53 -5.46
C MET A 129 -10.95 -30.87 -6.18
N TRP A 130 -11.76 -30.90 -7.25
CA TRP A 130 -11.88 -32.04 -8.18
C TRP A 130 -10.69 -32.16 -9.16
N GLN A 131 -9.75 -31.22 -9.16
CA GLN A 131 -8.44 -31.34 -9.82
C GLN A 131 -7.41 -32.05 -8.94
N SER A 132 -7.72 -32.30 -7.65
CA SER A 132 -6.96 -33.13 -6.72
C SER A 132 -7.24 -34.63 -6.90
N GLY A 133 -7.29 -35.08 -8.16
CA GLY A 133 -7.22 -36.50 -8.48
C GLY A 133 -5.77 -37.04 -8.32
N PRO A 134 -5.54 -38.35 -8.41
CA PRO A 134 -4.20 -38.96 -8.27
C PRO A 134 -3.14 -38.44 -9.25
N THR A 135 -3.52 -37.61 -10.23
CA THR A 135 -2.64 -36.96 -11.20
C THR A 135 -2.19 -35.54 -10.80
N ALA A 136 -2.72 -34.96 -9.72
CA ALA A 136 -2.37 -33.59 -9.28
C ALA A 136 -0.87 -33.39 -8.99
N PRO A 137 -0.15 -34.31 -8.31
CA PRO A 137 1.29 -34.17 -8.07
C PRO A 137 2.10 -34.18 -9.37
N TRP A 138 1.69 -34.98 -10.36
CA TRP A 138 2.36 -35.09 -11.66
C TRP A 138 2.17 -33.84 -12.51
N ARG A 139 1.05 -33.13 -12.32
CA ARG A 139 0.76 -31.89 -13.04
C ARG A 139 1.59 -30.73 -12.51
N GLU A 140 1.70 -30.61 -11.18
CA GLU A 140 2.59 -29.63 -10.53
C GLU A 140 4.06 -29.91 -10.87
N LEU A 141 4.47 -31.18 -10.91
CA LEU A 141 5.80 -31.57 -11.38
C LEU A 141 6.04 -31.20 -12.85
N ALA A 142 5.08 -31.47 -13.74
CA ALA A 142 5.20 -31.10 -15.16
C ALA A 142 5.25 -29.57 -15.34
N HIS A 143 4.45 -28.83 -14.58
CA HIS A 143 4.44 -27.37 -14.62
C HIS A 143 5.76 -26.79 -14.07
N ALA A 144 6.32 -27.38 -13.02
CA ALA A 144 7.63 -27.02 -12.49
C ALA A 144 8.75 -27.34 -13.50
N LEU A 145 8.73 -28.52 -14.12
CA LEU A 145 9.74 -28.92 -15.13
C LEU A 145 9.71 -28.03 -16.37
N LEU A 146 8.52 -27.68 -16.88
CA LEU A 146 8.38 -26.82 -18.06
C LEU A 146 8.77 -25.36 -17.80
N ASN A 147 8.70 -24.91 -16.54
CA ASN A 147 9.07 -23.54 -16.14
C ASN A 147 10.49 -23.44 -15.54
N PHE A 148 11.24 -24.54 -15.49
CA PHE A 148 12.60 -24.54 -14.99
C PHE A 148 13.56 -23.93 -16.02
N LYS A 149 14.26 -22.86 -15.63
CA LYS A 149 15.19 -22.11 -16.51
C LYS A 149 16.47 -22.87 -16.87
N GLU A 150 16.72 -24.03 -16.26
CA GLU A 150 17.90 -24.87 -16.52
C GLU A 150 17.84 -25.57 -17.90
N PHE A 151 16.66 -25.71 -18.52
CA PHE A 151 16.53 -26.29 -19.87
C PHE A 151 16.89 -25.33 -21.01
N ILE A 152 17.24 -24.08 -20.71
CA ILE A 152 17.75 -23.13 -21.72
C ILE A 152 19.26 -23.34 -21.97
N TYR A 153 19.96 -24.10 -21.12
CA TYR A 153 21.41 -24.33 -21.21
C TYR A 153 21.83 -25.73 -21.62
N VAL A 154 20.89 -26.64 -21.91
CA VAL A 154 21.22 -27.94 -22.49
C VAL A 154 21.22 -27.81 -24.01
N ARG A 155 22.41 -27.79 -24.60
CA ARG A 155 22.65 -27.91 -26.04
C ARG A 155 23.37 -29.21 -26.34
#